data_AF-A0A0G0H7B2-F1
#
_entry.id   AF-A0A0G0H7B2-F1
#
_cell.length_a   1.000
_cell.length_b   1.000
_cell.length_c   1.000
_cell.angle_alpha   90.00
_cell.angle_beta   90.00
_cell.angle_gamma   90.00
#
_symmetry.space_group_name_H-M   'P 1'
#
loop_
_entity.id
_entity.type
_entity.pdbx_description
1 polymer ?
#
loop_
_entity_poly.entity_id
_entity_poly.type
_entity_poly.pdbx_seq_one_letter_code
_entity_poly.pdbx_strand_id
1 'polypeptide(L)'
;MIRKILFLISALIIVSLAIIALVFQKNIKGTLPAIKSPEEPKPELLTEINTTGMPLRLPDGFKISIYAKDLGNPRVLAYDPVGNILAS
;
A
#
# COMPACT_ATOMS: atom_id res chain seq x y z
N MET A 1 17.13 -37.99 -35.88
CA MET A 1 15.72 -37.72 -35.51
C MET A 1 15.59 -37.11 -34.11
N ILE A 2 16.24 -37.69 -33.08
CA ILE A 2 16.26 -37.20 -31.69
C ILE A 2 16.63 -35.70 -31.53
N ARG A 3 17.66 -35.20 -32.22
CA ARG A 3 18.08 -33.78 -32.11
C ARG A 3 17.00 -32.77 -32.54
N LYS A 4 16.17 -33.11 -33.53
CA LYS A 4 15.07 -32.25 -34.00
C LYS A 4 13.94 -32.21 -32.97
N ILE A 5 13.66 -33.36 -32.34
CA ILE A 5 12.66 -33.47 -31.27
C ILE A 5 13.10 -32.67 -30.03
N LEU A 6 14.39 -32.76 -29.63
CA LEU A 6 14.93 -31.97 -28.52
C LEU A 6 14.79 -30.46 -28.76
N PHE A 7 15.04 -30.03 -30.00
CA PHE A 7 14.93 -28.63 -30.38
C PHE A 7 13.48 -28.13 -30.31
N LEU A 8 12.51 -28.95 -30.75
CA LEU A 8 11.08 -28.62 -30.65
C LEU A 8 10.60 -28.52 -29.20
N ILE A 9 11.06 -29.40 -28.31
CA ILE A 9 10.73 -29.35 -26.88
C ILE A 9 11.31 -28.09 -26.23
N SER A 10 12.57 -27.76 -26.53
CA SER A 10 13.21 -26.52 -26.08
C SER A 10 12.43 -25.28 -26.52
N ALA A 11 12.07 -25.21 -27.81
CA ALA A 11 11.28 -24.10 -28.34
C ALA A 11 9.91 -23.97 -27.65
N LEU A 12 9.23 -25.10 -27.39
CA LEU A 12 7.95 -25.11 -26.69
C LEU A 12 8.06 -24.56 -25.25
N ILE A 13 9.13 -24.94 -24.54
CA ILE A 13 9.39 -24.46 -23.17
C ILE A 13 9.62 -22.95 -23.18
N ILE A 14 10.41 -22.44 -24.12
CA ILE A 14 10.70 -21.01 -24.24
C ILE A 14 9.41 -20.22 -24.53
N VAL A 15 8.58 -20.71 -25.46
CA VAL A 15 7.29 -20.08 -25.79
C VAL A 15 6.35 -20.09 -24.58
N SER A 16 6.29 -21.21 -23.84
CA SER A 16 5.48 -21.31 -22.63
C SER A 16 5.94 -20.31 -21.56
N LEU A 17 7.25 -20.19 -21.32
CA LEU A 17 7.81 -19.24 -20.36
C LEU A 17 7.50 -17.78 -20.77
N ALA A 18 7.58 -17.46 -22.06
CA ALA A 18 7.24 -16.14 -22.56
C ALA A 18 5.77 -15.79 -22.33
N ILE A 19 4.84 -16.73 -22.58
CA ILE A 19 3.41 -16.55 -22.32
C ILE A 19 3.15 -16.32 -20.83
N ILE A 20 3.76 -17.12 -19.96
CA ILE A 20 3.63 -16.98 -18.50
C ILE A 20 4.11 -15.59 -18.07
N ALA A 21 5.28 -15.15 -18.54
CA ALA A 21 5.82 -13.84 -18.20
C ALA A 21 4.89 -12.68 -18.62
N LEU A 22 4.27 -12.76 -19.80
CA LEU A 22 3.31 -11.75 -20.28
C LEU A 22 2.03 -11.72 -19.41
N VAL A 23 1.51 -12.88 -19.04
CA VAL A 23 0.33 -12.99 -18.16
C VAL A 23 0.62 -12.45 -16.77
N PHE A 24 1.77 -12.80 -16.19
CA PHE A 24 2.22 -12.28 -14.89
C PHE A 24 2.38 -10.76 -14.92
N GLN A 25 3.03 -10.22 -15.96
CA GLN A 25 3.14 -8.77 -16.12
C GLN A 25 1.78 -8.09 -16.23
N LYS A 26 0.83 -8.65 -16.98
CA LYS A 26 -0.45 -7.96 -17.18
C LYS A 26 -1.33 -7.98 -15.92
N ASN A 27 -1.30 -9.07 -15.16
CA ASN A 27 -2.25 -9.28 -14.05
C ASN A 27 -1.68 -8.95 -12.65
N ILE A 28 -0.35 -8.94 -12.48
CA ILE A 28 0.29 -8.78 -11.15
C ILE A 28 1.01 -7.43 -11.01
N LYS A 29 0.98 -6.57 -12.04
CA LYS A 29 1.47 -5.19 -11.94
C LYS A 29 0.68 -4.45 -10.85
N GLY A 30 1.38 -3.95 -9.84
CA GLY A 30 0.79 -3.15 -8.76
C GLY A 30 0.39 -3.93 -7.50
N THR A 31 0.63 -5.25 -7.42
CA THR A 31 0.41 -6.02 -6.18
C THR A 31 1.63 -6.03 -5.26
N LEU A 32 2.81 -5.68 -5.76
CA LEU A 32 4.04 -5.60 -4.97
C LEU A 32 3.92 -4.72 -3.71
N PRO A 33 3.25 -3.54 -3.75
CA PRO A 33 3.03 -2.72 -2.56
C PRO A 33 2.13 -3.39 -1.52
N ALA A 34 1.23 -4.30 -1.93
CA ALA A 34 0.33 -5.00 -1.01
C ALA A 34 1.01 -6.14 -0.24
N ILE A 35 2.18 -6.61 -0.69
CA ILE A 35 2.96 -7.67 -0.02
C ILE A 35 3.91 -7.08 1.02
N LYS A 36 4.31 -5.81 0.87
CA LYS A 36 5.12 -5.12 1.88
C LYS A 36 4.19 -4.47 2.89
N SER A 37 4.26 -4.94 4.15
CA SER A 37 3.65 -4.22 5.26
C SER A 37 4.22 -2.79 5.28
N PRO A 38 3.38 -1.76 5.47
CA PRO A 38 3.88 -0.41 5.73
C PRO A 38 4.90 -0.48 6.87
N GLU A 39 5.99 0.26 6.73
CA GLU A 39 6.93 0.41 7.83
C GLU A 39 6.16 1.11 8.95
N GLU A 40 5.96 0.40 10.07
CA GLU A 40 5.24 0.96 11.21
C GLU A 40 6.00 2.20 11.67
N PRO A 41 5.36 3.38 11.74
CA PRO A 41 6.01 4.55 12.28
C PRO A 41 6.44 4.22 13.71
N LYS A 42 7.75 4.26 13.95
CA LYS A 42 8.32 4.09 15.28
C LYS A 42 7.63 5.10 16.20
N PRO A 43 7.05 4.69 17.33
CA PRO A 43 6.40 5.62 18.25
C PRO A 43 7.47 6.54 18.84
N GLU A 44 7.67 7.70 18.23
CA GLU A 44 8.31 8.82 18.87
C GLU A 44 7.34 9.32 19.93
N LEU A 45 7.65 9.05 21.19
CA LEU A 45 6.94 9.64 22.32
C LEU A 45 7.20 11.14 22.29
N LEU A 46 6.33 11.89 21.63
CA LEU A 46 6.35 13.34 21.65
C LEU A 46 6.02 13.81 23.07
N THR A 47 7.05 14.19 23.83
CA THR A 47 6.91 14.96 25.09
C THR A 47 6.64 16.43 24.79
N GLU A 48 5.82 16.72 23.78
CA GLU A 48 5.57 18.10 23.37
C GLU A 48 4.42 18.71 24.19
N ILE A 49 4.74 19.81 24.85
CA ILE A 49 3.77 20.78 25.34
C ILE A 49 3.00 21.29 24.12
N ASN A 50 1.67 21.29 24.19
CA ASN A 50 0.80 21.66 23.08
C ASN A 50 1.05 23.12 22.63
N THR A 51 1.76 23.29 21.52
CA THR A 51 2.04 24.58 20.85
C THR A 51 1.25 24.72 19.53
N THR A 52 0.20 23.91 19.36
CA THR A 52 -0.42 23.59 18.06
C THR A 52 -1.04 24.76 17.28
N GLY A 53 -1.06 25.98 17.84
CA GLY A 53 -1.61 27.17 17.18
C GLY A 53 -3.11 27.07 16.86
N MET A 54 -3.79 26.04 17.38
CA MET A 54 -5.20 25.81 17.16
C MET A 54 -6.04 26.72 18.06
N PRO A 55 -7.17 27.25 17.56
CA PRO A 55 -7.99 28.23 18.30
C PRO A 55 -8.75 27.64 19.50
N LEU A 56 -8.67 26.32 19.71
CA LEU A 56 -9.41 25.60 20.74
C LEU A 56 -8.53 25.36 21.97
N ARG A 57 -9.02 25.78 23.14
CA ARG A 57 -8.37 25.52 24.43
C ARG A 57 -8.51 24.05 24.80
N LEU A 58 -7.39 23.41 25.14
CA LEU A 58 -7.40 22.05 25.65
C LEU A 58 -7.66 22.08 27.17
N PRO A 59 -8.64 21.32 27.71
CA PRO A 59 -8.89 21.26 29.15
C PRO A 59 -7.75 20.57 29.90
N ASP A 60 -7.62 20.85 31.19
CA ASP A 60 -6.62 20.21 32.04
C ASP A 60 -6.79 18.68 32.06
N GLY A 61 -5.65 17.97 32.01
CA GLY A 61 -5.62 16.50 31.98
C GLY A 61 -5.86 15.86 30.60
N PHE A 62 -6.22 16.64 29.58
CA PHE A 62 -6.31 16.13 28.20
C PHE A 62 -4.92 16.11 27.53
N LYS A 63 -4.66 15.06 26.76
CA LYS A 63 -3.47 14.91 25.93
C LYS A 63 -3.90 14.63 24.49
N ILE A 64 -3.42 15.43 23.55
CA ILE A 64 -3.56 15.16 22.12
C ILE A 64 -2.27 14.48 21.66
N SER A 65 -2.38 13.30 21.06
CA SER A 65 -1.27 12.67 20.35
C SER A 65 -1.55 12.77 18.86
N ILE A 66 -0.64 13.40 18.12
CA ILE A 66 -0.73 13.50 16.66
C ILE A 66 -0.07 12.26 16.09
N TYR A 67 -0.88 11.35 15.54
CA TYR A 67 -0.38 10.10 14.94
C TYR A 67 0.27 10.32 13.56
N ALA A 68 -0.12 11.39 12.85
CA ALA A 68 0.42 11.73 11.54
C ALA A 68 0.41 13.25 11.31
N LYS A 69 1.48 13.76 10.70
CA LYS A 69 1.70 15.17 10.36
C LYS A 69 2.04 15.29 8.86
N ASP A 70 1.76 16.44 8.26
CA ASP A 70 2.10 16.74 6.86
C ASP A 70 1.50 15.77 5.83
N LEU A 71 0.34 15.19 6.15
CA LEU A 71 -0.49 14.48 5.17
C LEU A 71 -0.89 15.49 4.09
N GLY A 72 -0.47 15.25 2.83
CA GLY A 72 -0.68 16.22 1.75
C GLY A 72 -2.15 16.48 1.44
N ASN A 73 -2.95 15.43 1.29
CA ASN A 73 -4.41 15.50 1.12
C ASN A 73 -5.08 14.41 1.98
N PRO A 74 -5.13 14.58 3.31
CA PRO A 74 -5.77 13.61 4.18
C PRO A 74 -7.26 13.57 3.82
N ARG A 75 -7.78 12.37 3.56
CA ARG A 75 -9.21 12.16 3.35
C ARG A 75 -9.80 11.42 4.52
N VAL A 76 -10.95 11.88 4.99
CA VAL A 76 -11.75 11.11 5.94
C VAL A 76 -12.47 10.03 5.13
N LEU A 77 -12.18 8.76 5.45
CA LEU A 77 -12.86 7.62 4.85
C LEU A 77 -13.93 7.11 5.81
N ALA A 78 -15.17 6.98 5.34
CA ALA A 78 -16.27 6.44 6.12
C ALA A 78 -17.11 5.48 5.26
N TYR A 79 -17.61 4.41 5.86
CA TYR A 79 -18.58 3.54 5.20
C TYR A 79 -20.00 4.08 5.40
N ASP A 80 -20.78 4.13 4.32
CA ASP A 80 -22.22 4.36 4.42
C ASP A 80 -22.96 3.06 4.83
N PRO A 81 -24.26 3.13 5.19
CA PRO A 81 -25.04 1.95 5.60
C PRO A 81 -25.20 0.86 4.53
N VAL A 82 -24.93 1.17 3.27
CA VAL A 82 -25.02 0.24 2.13
C VAL A 82 -23.63 -0.36 1.81
N GLY A 83 -22.59 0.10 2.50
CA GLY A 83 -21.21 -0.39 2.38
C GLY A 83 -20.34 0.39 1.38
N ASN A 84 -20.79 1.54 0.87
CA ASN A 84 -19.96 2.36 0.00
C ASN A 84 -18.91 3.14 0.83
N ILE A 85 -17.73 3.36 0.25
CA ILE A 85 -16.70 4.21 0.86
C ILE A 85 -16.91 5.65 0.42
N LEU A 86 -17.17 6.52 1.38
CA LEU A 86 -17.21 7.97 1.24
C LEU A 86 -15.82 8.56 1.53
N ALA A 87 -15.42 9.57 0.77
CA ALA A 87 -14.16 10.28 0.97
C ALA A 87 -14.36 11.80 0.89
N SER A 88 -13.96 12.53 1.92
CA SER A 88 -13.95 14.00 1.98
C SER A 88 -12.57 14.54 2.33
#